data_AF-A0A1X7U932-F1
#
_entry.id   AF-A0A1X7U932-F1
#
_cell.length_a   1.000
_cell.length_b   1.000
_cell.length_c   1.000
_cell.angle_alpha   90.00
_cell.angle_beta   90.00
_cell.angle_gamma   90.00
#
_symmetry.space_group_name_H-M   'P 1'
#
loop_
_entity.id
_entity.type
_entity.pdbx_description
1 polymer ?
#
loop_
_entity_poly.entity_id
_entity_poly.type
_entity_poly.pdbx_seq_one_letter_code
_entity_poly.pdbx_strand_id
1 'polypeptide(L)'
;MIHFLQSLVLFIATIDSSSDLMIYYLALLLLLSGDVELNPGPMIDDQPNISLLLQWLEPLVDWKPFGILLPGITQQDITTIEDFAIDTKQSKGALFSKWLKKNATATWRDVLKALTKREEINLLQTINDQLQEHQCTGGANDTSTTSTVPVVSTVSSSVSVIDKPVTSTTSGNPKDILQSHSDKLVHAISVNLYNVTDALYAKDLIPQQTKEDVHVLGVTNNEKSSKLVNVIEKQLEPSLNPEQYLINLCHVLINQQHLTLTDIATSILHQL
;
A
#
# COMPACT_ATOMS: atom_id res chain seq x y z
N MET A 1 32.47 0.32 -6.32
CA MET A 1 31.46 -0.17 -7.28
C MET A 1 31.58 0.54 -8.63
N ILE A 2 31.57 1.88 -8.67
CA ILE A 2 31.68 2.68 -9.91
C ILE A 2 32.97 2.41 -10.71
N HIS A 3 34.13 2.23 -10.04
CA HIS A 3 35.40 1.89 -10.72
C HIS A 3 35.42 0.49 -11.37
N PHE A 4 34.60 -0.44 -10.88
CA PHE A 4 34.52 -1.79 -11.44
C PHE A 4 33.70 -1.78 -12.75
N LEU A 5 32.63 -0.99 -12.79
CA LEU A 5 31.82 -0.78 -13.99
C LEU A 5 32.57 0.00 -15.07
N GLN A 6 33.36 1.01 -14.71
CA GLN A 6 34.15 1.76 -15.69
C GLN A 6 35.26 0.92 -16.35
N SER A 7 35.90 0.02 -15.59
CA SER A 7 36.91 -0.89 -16.12
C SER A 7 36.30 -2.01 -16.99
N LEU A 8 35.07 -2.43 -16.69
CA LEU A 8 34.33 -3.41 -17.48
C LEU A 8 33.90 -2.83 -18.84
N VAL A 9 33.39 -1.59 -18.87
CA VAL A 9 32.97 -0.90 -20.10
C VAL A 9 34.15 -0.69 -21.08
N LEU A 10 35.35 -0.39 -20.58
CA LEU A 10 36.54 -0.25 -21.41
C LEU A 10 37.02 -1.58 -22.01
N PHE A 11 36.77 -2.70 -21.30
CA PHE A 11 37.10 -4.05 -21.77
C PHE A 11 36.21 -4.49 -22.94
N ILE A 12 34.93 -4.10 -22.96
CA ILE A 12 33.99 -4.44 -24.06
C ILE A 12 34.34 -3.67 -25.35
N ALA A 13 34.87 -2.45 -25.24
CA ALA A 13 35.22 -1.62 -26.40
C ALA A 13 36.47 -2.09 -27.17
N THR A 14 37.24 -3.03 -26.63
CA THR A 14 38.55 -3.43 -27.18
C THR A 14 38.53 -4.80 -27.89
N ILE A 15 37.41 -5.53 -27.84
CA ILE A 15 37.30 -6.84 -28.50
C ILE A 15 36.64 -6.65 -29.86
N ASP A 16 37.48 -6.44 -30.88
CA ASP A 16 37.08 -6.77 -32.25
C ASP A 16 37.03 -8.31 -32.38
N SER A 17 36.10 -8.81 -33.19
CA SER A 17 35.93 -10.23 -33.55
C SER A 17 35.16 -11.14 -32.58
N SER A 18 33.85 -11.18 -32.80
CA SER A 18 33.11 -12.36 -33.30
C SER A 18 31.70 -12.27 -32.74
N SER A 19 30.71 -12.10 -33.62
CA SER A 19 29.29 -11.96 -33.26
C SER A 19 28.81 -13.09 -32.33
N ASP A 20 29.41 -14.27 -32.41
CA ASP A 20 29.10 -15.42 -31.55
C ASP A 20 29.51 -15.21 -30.08
N LEU A 21 30.63 -14.54 -29.81
CA LEU A 21 31.07 -14.30 -28.43
C LEU A 21 30.18 -13.25 -27.75
N MET A 22 29.72 -12.26 -28.52
CA MET A 22 28.75 -11.26 -28.05
C MET A 22 27.38 -11.88 -27.76
N ILE A 23 26.90 -12.80 -28.61
CA ILE A 23 25.64 -13.53 -28.37
C ILE A 23 25.77 -14.42 -27.14
N TYR A 24 26.90 -15.11 -26.95
CA TYR A 24 27.12 -15.92 -25.74
C TYR A 24 27.19 -15.07 -24.47
N TYR A 25 27.83 -13.89 -24.52
CA TYR A 25 27.83 -12.94 -23.41
C TYR A 25 26.44 -12.35 -23.14
N LEU A 26 25.68 -11.99 -24.18
CA LEU A 26 24.28 -11.55 -24.05
C LEU A 26 23.39 -12.66 -23.49
N ALA A 27 23.57 -13.92 -23.90
CA ALA A 27 22.85 -15.08 -23.37
C ALA A 27 23.23 -15.38 -21.92
N LEU A 28 24.52 -15.24 -21.56
CA LEU A 28 24.98 -15.39 -20.18
C LEU A 28 24.49 -14.22 -19.31
N LEU A 29 24.44 -12.99 -19.85
CA LEU A 29 23.85 -11.81 -19.20
C LEU A 29 22.32 -11.94 -19.09
N LEU A 30 21.63 -12.57 -20.04
CA LEU A 30 20.20 -12.88 -19.97
C LEU A 30 19.91 -13.97 -18.93
N LEU A 31 20.77 -15.00 -18.83
CA LEU A 31 20.72 -16.01 -17.77
C LEU A 31 21.04 -15.41 -16.39
N LEU A 32 21.91 -14.40 -16.32
CA LEU A 32 22.19 -13.60 -15.12
C LEU A 32 21.12 -12.53 -14.84
N SER A 33 20.33 -12.15 -15.85
CA SER A 33 19.21 -11.20 -15.73
C SER A 33 17.98 -11.83 -15.08
N GLY A 34 18.03 -13.14 -14.78
CA GLY A 34 17.15 -13.78 -13.81
C GLY A 34 15.68 -13.51 -14.05
N ASP A 35 15.20 -13.71 -15.29
CA ASP A 35 13.77 -13.89 -15.56
C ASP A 35 13.36 -15.32 -15.17
N VAL A 36 13.52 -15.61 -13.88
CA VAL A 36 13.04 -16.81 -13.19
C VAL A 36 12.06 -16.32 -12.14
N GLU A 37 10.85 -16.04 -12.58
CA GLU A 37 9.68 -15.94 -11.73
C GLU A 37 9.28 -17.36 -11.31
N LEU A 38 10.07 -17.98 -10.44
CA LEU A 38 9.75 -19.26 -9.78
C LEU A 38 9.98 -19.16 -8.27
N ASN A 39 9.55 -18.06 -7.69
CA ASN A 39 9.14 -18.08 -6.30
C ASN A 39 8.03 -17.03 -6.14
N PRO A 40 6.75 -17.43 -6.08
CA PRO A 40 5.74 -16.52 -5.53
C PRO A 40 6.29 -16.04 -4.19
N GLY A 41 6.24 -14.73 -3.94
CA GLY A 41 6.68 -14.17 -2.67
C GLY A 41 6.00 -14.87 -1.49
N PRO A 42 6.48 -14.65 -0.26
CA PRO A 42 6.00 -15.37 0.92
C PRO A 42 4.47 -15.34 1.01
N MET A 43 3.86 -16.52 1.09
CA MET A 43 2.42 -16.67 1.25
C MET A 43 2.03 -16.64 2.73
N ILE A 44 0.75 -16.39 3.01
CA ILE A 44 0.24 -16.28 4.38
C ILE A 44 0.46 -17.54 5.24
N ASP A 45 0.49 -18.71 4.60
CA ASP A 45 0.71 -20.00 5.25
C ASP A 45 2.18 -20.46 5.19
N ASP A 46 3.06 -19.67 4.60
CA ASP A 46 4.49 -19.98 4.56
C ASP A 46 5.14 -19.70 5.91
N GLN A 47 6.19 -20.47 6.20
CA GLN A 47 7.06 -20.21 7.32
C GLN A 47 7.89 -18.95 7.07
N PRO A 48 7.82 -17.95 7.96
CA PRO A 48 8.54 -16.71 7.75
C PRO A 48 10.05 -16.89 7.94
N ASN A 49 10.84 -16.25 7.07
CA ASN A 49 12.29 -16.18 7.23
C ASN A 49 12.66 -15.12 8.30
N ILE A 50 13.70 -15.39 9.10
CA ILE A 50 14.18 -14.45 10.14
C ILE A 50 14.50 -13.07 9.56
N SER A 51 15.12 -13.00 8.38
CA SER A 51 15.46 -11.73 7.73
C SER A 51 14.21 -10.91 7.38
N LEU A 52 13.17 -11.58 6.86
CA LEU A 52 11.90 -10.93 6.55
C LEU A 52 11.17 -10.48 7.82
N LEU A 53 11.16 -11.30 8.87
CA LEU A 53 10.60 -10.90 10.16
C LEU A 53 11.28 -9.66 10.72
N LEU A 54 12.61 -9.59 10.66
CA LEU A 54 13.36 -8.43 11.13
C LEU A 54 13.08 -7.17 10.30
N GLN A 55 12.93 -7.32 8.99
CA GLN A 55 12.63 -6.22 8.08
C GLN A 55 11.20 -5.71 8.26
N TRP A 56 10.22 -6.61 8.24
CA TRP A 56 8.81 -6.24 8.25
C TRP A 56 8.32 -5.84 9.64
N LEU A 57 8.89 -6.41 10.71
CA LEU A 57 8.62 -6.02 12.10
C LEU A 57 9.67 -5.03 12.63
N GLU A 58 10.43 -4.35 11.76
CA GLU A 58 11.33 -3.28 12.19
C GLU A 58 10.61 -2.20 13.02
N PRO A 59 9.42 -1.70 12.62
CA PRO A 59 8.72 -0.63 13.34
C PRO A 59 8.27 -1.02 14.76
N LEU A 60 8.21 -2.32 15.06
CA LEU A 60 7.74 -2.88 16.33
C LEU A 60 8.75 -2.62 17.46
N VAL A 61 8.78 -1.44 18.08
CA VAL A 61 9.80 -1.11 19.10
C VAL A 61 9.73 -2.06 20.30
N ASP A 62 8.53 -2.26 20.84
CA ASP A 62 8.26 -3.09 22.01
C ASP A 62 7.97 -4.55 21.63
N TRP A 63 9.05 -5.31 21.44
CA TRP A 63 8.98 -6.69 20.97
C TRP A 63 8.50 -7.70 22.03
N LYS A 64 8.58 -7.40 23.33
CA LYS A 64 8.29 -8.37 24.41
C LYS A 64 6.82 -8.77 24.48
N PRO A 65 5.84 -7.83 24.53
CA PRO A 65 4.44 -8.20 24.58
C PRO A 65 4.02 -8.94 23.32
N PHE A 66 4.59 -8.57 22.17
CA PHE A 66 4.41 -9.29 20.92
C PHE A 66 4.94 -10.72 20.99
N GLY A 67 6.15 -10.92 21.52
CA GLY A 67 6.78 -12.23 21.63
C GLY A 67 5.95 -13.23 22.44
N ILE A 68 5.29 -12.79 23.51
CA ILE A 68 4.38 -13.64 24.33
C ILE A 68 3.15 -14.10 23.55
N LEU A 69 2.71 -13.33 22.55
CA LEU A 69 1.55 -13.66 21.73
C LEU A 69 1.89 -14.69 20.64
N LEU A 70 3.17 -14.96 20.39
CA LEU A 70 3.62 -15.96 19.44
C LEU A 70 3.44 -17.38 20.03
N PRO A 71 2.91 -18.34 19.23
CA PRO A 71 2.71 -19.70 19.71
C PRO A 71 4.02 -20.35 20.17
N GLY A 72 4.01 -20.95 21.37
CA GLY A 72 5.15 -21.69 21.91
C GLY A 72 6.23 -20.84 22.60
N ILE A 73 6.11 -19.51 22.59
CA ILE A 73 6.97 -18.62 23.38
C ILE A 73 6.41 -18.46 24.80
N THR A 74 7.29 -18.57 25.79
CA THR A 74 6.96 -18.43 27.21
C THR A 74 7.58 -17.17 27.81
N GLN A 75 7.09 -16.74 28.97
CA GLN A 75 7.69 -15.60 29.69
C GLN A 75 9.17 -15.82 30.01
N GLN A 76 9.56 -17.05 30.35
CA GLN A 76 10.96 -17.40 30.60
C GLN A 76 11.84 -17.23 29.37
N ASP A 77 11.29 -17.46 28.17
CA ASP A 77 12.02 -17.25 26.93
C ASP A 77 12.33 -15.78 26.71
N ILE A 78 11.36 -14.90 26.99
CA ILE A 78 11.49 -13.46 26.86
C ILE A 78 12.52 -12.90 27.84
N THR A 79 12.44 -13.29 29.11
CA THR A 79 13.41 -12.84 30.14
C THR A 79 14.83 -13.30 29.80
N THR A 80 14.98 -14.55 29.35
CA THR A 80 16.27 -15.06 28.89
C THR A 80 16.82 -14.22 27.72
N ILE A 81 15.99 -13.89 26.72
CA ILE A 81 16.45 -13.08 25.58
C ILE A 81 16.84 -11.66 26.03
N GLU A 82 16.05 -11.06 26.92
CA GLU A 82 16.34 -9.74 27.48
C GLU A 82 17.67 -9.69 28.23
N ASP A 83 17.97 -10.70 29.05
CA ASP A 83 19.19 -10.74 29.87
C ASP A 83 20.47 -10.86 29.02
N PHE A 84 20.39 -11.38 27.79
CA PHE A 84 21.55 -11.62 26.92
C PHE A 84 21.67 -10.65 25.74
N ALA A 85 20.63 -9.91 25.37
CA ALA A 85 20.62 -9.07 24.19
C ALA A 85 21.15 -7.65 24.45
N ILE A 86 21.98 -7.14 23.53
CA ILE A 86 22.62 -5.82 23.65
C ILE A 86 21.73 -4.69 23.12
N ASP A 87 20.94 -4.98 22.08
CA ASP A 87 20.06 -4.02 21.43
C ASP A 87 18.72 -4.65 20.99
N THR A 88 17.77 -3.79 20.59
CA THR A 88 16.42 -4.19 20.19
C THR A 88 16.41 -5.09 18.95
N LYS A 89 17.34 -4.89 18.00
CA LYS A 89 17.41 -5.68 16.76
C LYS A 89 17.89 -7.11 17.05
N GLN A 90 18.92 -7.25 17.89
CA GLN A 90 19.39 -8.55 18.38
C GLN A 90 18.33 -9.26 19.20
N SER A 91 17.60 -8.52 20.05
CA SER A 91 16.50 -9.07 20.84
C SER A 91 15.40 -9.66 19.96
N LYS A 92 14.96 -8.93 18.92
CA LYS A 92 13.99 -9.43 17.92
C LYS A 92 14.52 -10.64 17.17
N GLY A 93 15.78 -10.61 16.73
CA GLY A 93 16.41 -11.73 16.01
C GLY A 93 16.45 -12.99 16.86
N ALA A 94 16.81 -12.86 18.14
CA ALA A 94 16.81 -13.95 19.11
C ALA A 94 15.40 -14.48 19.38
N LEU A 95 14.39 -13.61 19.51
CA LEU A 95 12.98 -14.00 19.62
C LEU A 95 12.55 -14.84 18.42
N PHE A 96 12.74 -14.33 17.20
CA PHE A 96 12.28 -14.99 15.98
C PHE A 96 12.99 -16.33 15.76
N SER A 97 14.31 -16.37 15.96
CA SER A 97 15.09 -17.61 15.90
C SER A 97 14.58 -18.65 16.90
N LYS A 98 14.30 -18.23 18.15
CA LYS A 98 13.79 -19.14 19.18
C LYS A 98 12.37 -19.61 18.88
N TRP A 99 11.52 -18.72 18.38
CA TRP A 99 10.14 -19.03 17.99
C TRP A 99 10.10 -20.07 16.87
N LEU A 100 10.83 -19.84 15.77
CA LEU A 100 10.90 -20.78 14.64
C LEU A 100 11.49 -22.13 15.04
N LYS A 101 12.44 -22.16 15.97
CA LYS A 101 13.01 -23.41 16.50
C LYS A 101 12.00 -24.19 17.34
N LYS A 102 11.16 -23.51 18.12
CA LYS A 102 10.15 -24.15 18.99
C LYS A 102 8.88 -24.52 18.23
N ASN A 103 8.53 -23.76 17.20
CA ASN A 103 7.32 -23.93 16.42
C ASN A 103 7.66 -24.18 14.95
N ALA A 104 7.86 -25.46 14.60
CA ALA A 104 8.22 -25.86 13.23
C ALA A 104 7.12 -25.57 12.21
N THR A 105 5.87 -25.39 12.63
CA THR A 105 4.72 -25.03 11.80
C THR A 105 4.37 -23.55 11.92
N ALA A 106 5.30 -22.70 12.38
CA ALA A 106 5.11 -21.26 12.45
C ALA A 106 4.83 -20.69 11.05
N THR A 107 3.82 -19.82 10.95
CA THR A 107 3.39 -19.19 9.69
C THR A 107 3.26 -17.67 9.81
N TRP A 108 3.19 -16.96 8.69
CA TRP A 108 2.84 -15.54 8.68
C TRP A 108 1.46 -15.26 9.30
N ARG A 109 0.53 -16.21 9.21
CA ARG A 109 -0.77 -16.16 9.92
C ARG A 109 -0.63 -16.01 11.43
N ASP A 110 0.35 -16.68 12.05
CA ASP A 110 0.61 -16.55 13.49
C ASP A 110 1.13 -15.15 13.85
N VAL A 111 1.97 -14.58 12.99
CA VAL A 111 2.48 -13.21 13.12
C VAL A 111 1.33 -12.21 13.05
N LEU A 112 0.45 -12.31 12.04
CA LEU A 112 -0.71 -11.44 11.91
C LEU A 112 -1.62 -11.54 13.13
N LYS A 113 -1.92 -12.75 13.60
CA LYS A 113 -2.74 -12.99 14.79
C LYS A 113 -2.14 -12.35 16.05
N ALA A 114 -0.82 -12.42 16.21
CA ALA A 114 -0.13 -11.77 17.31
C ALA A 114 -0.19 -10.24 17.21
N LEU A 115 -0.05 -9.66 16.01
CA LEU A 115 -0.22 -8.23 15.77
C LEU A 115 -1.66 -7.75 16.01
N THR A 116 -2.67 -8.52 15.58
CA THR A 116 -4.09 -8.21 15.83
C THR A 116 -4.37 -8.11 17.32
N LYS A 117 -3.89 -9.08 18.11
CA LYS A 117 -4.06 -9.09 19.57
C LYS A 117 -3.36 -7.94 20.27
N ARG A 118 -2.31 -7.38 19.65
CA ARG A 118 -1.56 -6.23 20.15
C ARG A 118 -2.15 -4.90 19.68
N GLU A 119 -3.20 -4.92 18.86
CA GLU A 119 -3.82 -3.73 18.27
C GLU A 119 -2.84 -2.89 17.40
N GLU A 120 -1.83 -3.55 16.82
CA GLU A 120 -0.84 -2.94 15.92
C GLU A 120 -1.40 -2.84 14.49
N ILE A 121 -2.49 -2.10 14.33
CA ILE A 121 -3.34 -2.08 13.12
C ILE A 121 -2.54 -1.69 11.87
N ASN A 122 -1.72 -0.63 11.95
CA ASN A 122 -0.92 -0.13 10.83
C ASN A 122 0.13 -1.16 10.34
N LEU A 123 0.81 -1.83 11.27
CA LEU A 123 1.85 -2.81 10.97
C LEU A 123 1.24 -4.10 10.41
N LEU A 124 0.09 -4.50 10.96
CA LEU A 124 -0.69 -5.63 10.46
C LEU A 124 -1.11 -5.41 9.01
N GLN A 125 -1.67 -4.24 8.67
CA GLN A 125 -2.09 -3.91 7.31
C GLN A 125 -0.90 -3.95 6.36
N THR A 126 0.20 -3.29 6.71
CA THR A 126 1.43 -3.27 5.89
C THR A 126 1.93 -4.67 5.55
N ILE A 127 1.96 -5.58 6.54
CA ILE A 127 2.41 -6.96 6.32
C ILE A 127 1.39 -7.76 5.51
N ASN A 128 0.10 -7.57 5.77
CA ASN A 128 -0.96 -8.24 5.04
C ASN A 128 -0.98 -7.85 3.55
N ASP A 129 -0.74 -6.58 3.23
CA ASP A 129 -0.70 -6.08 1.86
C ASP A 129 0.52 -6.63 1.12
N GLN A 130 1.69 -6.68 1.77
CA GLN A 130 2.89 -7.32 1.21
C GLN A 130 2.70 -8.83 0.99
N LEU A 131 1.90 -9.52 1.80
CA LEU A 131 1.57 -10.94 1.58
C LEU A 131 0.54 -11.14 0.46
N GLN A 132 -0.27 -10.13 0.13
CA GLN A 132 -1.28 -10.18 -0.93
C GLN A 132 -0.73 -9.76 -2.31
N GLU A 133 0.19 -8.80 -2.36
CA GLU A 133 0.85 -8.33 -3.60
C GLU A 133 1.51 -9.49 -4.37
N HIS A 134 1.99 -10.50 -3.65
CA HIS A 134 2.64 -11.68 -4.23
C HIS A 134 1.69 -12.84 -4.60
N GLN A 135 0.37 -12.71 -4.36
CA GLN A 135 -0.63 -13.75 -4.68
C GLN A 135 -1.34 -13.53 -6.02
N CYS A 136 -1.15 -12.38 -6.68
CA CYS A 136 -1.91 -11.98 -7.86
C CYS A 136 -1.20 -12.16 -9.22
N THR A 137 -0.20 -13.04 -9.32
CA THR A 137 0.37 -13.46 -10.61
C THR A 137 0.03 -14.93 -10.90
N GLY A 138 -1.20 -15.16 -11.35
CA GLY A 138 -1.73 -16.50 -11.61
C GLY A 138 -2.81 -16.53 -12.70
N GLY A 139 -2.38 -16.22 -13.94
CA GLY A 139 -3.00 -16.58 -15.23
C GLY A 139 -4.51 -16.75 -15.36
N ALA A 140 -5.18 -15.75 -15.92
CA ALA A 140 -6.43 -15.92 -16.66
C ALA A 140 -6.12 -16.27 -18.12
N ASN A 141 -6.28 -17.53 -18.51
CA ASN A 141 -6.35 -17.94 -19.91
C ASN A 141 -7.76 -18.45 -20.21
N ASP A 142 -8.50 -17.66 -20.98
CA ASP A 142 -9.73 -18.05 -21.66
C ASP A 142 -9.45 -19.19 -22.66
N THR A 143 -10.40 -20.13 -22.74
CA THR A 143 -11.16 -20.50 -23.96
C THR A 143 -11.70 -21.93 -23.82
N SER A 144 -13.03 -22.12 -23.84
CA SER A 144 -13.72 -22.76 -24.99
C SER A 144 -15.11 -23.31 -24.64
N THR A 145 -16.09 -22.79 -25.39
CA THR A 145 -17.36 -23.37 -25.88
C THR A 145 -18.28 -24.19 -24.97
N THR A 146 -19.55 -23.75 -24.87
CA THR A 146 -20.69 -24.35 -25.63
C THR A 146 -22.04 -23.84 -25.09
N SER A 147 -22.82 -23.12 -25.90
CA SER A 147 -24.23 -23.46 -26.15
C SER A 147 -24.93 -22.46 -27.06
N THR A 148 -25.38 -22.99 -28.17
CA THR A 148 -26.20 -22.43 -29.24
C THR A 148 -27.64 -22.14 -28.82
N VAL A 149 -28.19 -20.97 -29.17
CA VAL A 149 -29.54 -20.81 -29.75
C VAL A 149 -29.59 -19.53 -30.63
N PRO A 150 -30.31 -19.49 -31.77
CA PRO A 150 -30.21 -18.41 -32.76
C PRO A 150 -31.51 -17.57 -32.95
N VAL A 151 -31.47 -16.61 -33.90
CA VAL A 151 -32.59 -15.99 -34.67
C VAL A 151 -33.29 -14.77 -34.01
N VAL A 152 -33.59 -13.59 -34.62
CA VAL A 152 -33.40 -12.95 -35.96
C VAL A 152 -33.81 -11.45 -35.89
N SER A 153 -33.18 -10.60 -36.75
CA SER A 153 -33.59 -9.29 -37.36
C SER A 153 -34.09 -8.11 -36.47
N THR A 154 -33.73 -6.83 -36.65
CA THR A 154 -33.89 -6.00 -37.86
C THR A 154 -33.23 -4.61 -37.68
N VAL A 155 -32.38 -4.23 -38.64
CA VAL A 155 -32.08 -2.90 -39.27
C VAL A 155 -32.42 -1.56 -38.55
N SER A 156 -31.35 -0.76 -38.38
CA SER A 156 -31.15 0.68 -38.65
C SER A 156 -32.10 1.74 -38.10
N SER A 157 -31.56 2.66 -37.28
CA SER A 157 -31.59 4.10 -37.59
C SER A 157 -30.59 4.87 -36.73
N SER A 158 -29.83 5.75 -37.38
CA SER A 158 -28.89 6.71 -36.82
C SER A 158 -29.61 7.91 -36.20
N VAL A 159 -29.33 8.25 -34.93
CA VAL A 159 -29.42 9.62 -34.41
C VAL A 159 -28.33 9.84 -33.36
N SER A 160 -27.65 10.96 -33.50
CA SER A 160 -26.50 11.48 -32.77
C SER A 160 -26.84 12.16 -31.44
N VAL A 161 -25.79 12.28 -30.61
CA VAL A 161 -25.56 13.24 -29.51
C VAL A 161 -26.20 12.86 -28.16
N ILE A 162 -25.35 12.56 -27.16
CA ILE A 162 -24.99 13.43 -26.02
C ILE A 162 -24.07 12.61 -25.09
N ASP A 163 -22.99 13.25 -24.66
CA ASP A 163 -21.90 12.74 -23.85
C ASP A 163 -22.31 11.94 -22.62
N LYS A 164 -21.76 10.73 -22.51
CA LYS A 164 -21.32 10.18 -21.23
C LYS A 164 -19.99 9.50 -21.47
N PRO A 165 -18.88 9.95 -20.86
CA PRO A 165 -17.77 9.04 -20.70
C PRO A 165 -18.29 7.89 -19.83
N VAL A 166 -18.33 6.72 -20.44
CA VAL A 166 -18.35 5.46 -19.71
C VAL A 166 -17.20 5.56 -18.72
N THR A 167 -17.52 5.73 -17.43
CA THR A 167 -16.58 5.59 -16.34
C THR A 167 -16.14 4.14 -16.35
N SER A 168 -15.15 3.86 -17.18
CA SER A 168 -14.25 2.74 -17.01
C SER A 168 -13.78 2.78 -15.57
N THR A 169 -14.10 1.72 -14.85
CA THR A 169 -13.59 1.37 -13.53
C THR A 169 -12.07 1.25 -13.63
N THR A 170 -11.40 2.39 -13.62
CA THR A 170 -9.99 2.48 -13.31
C THR A 170 -9.94 2.49 -11.80
N SER A 171 -9.53 1.37 -11.19
CA SER A 171 -8.94 1.41 -9.84
C SER A 171 -7.81 2.44 -9.95
N GLY A 172 -8.10 3.62 -9.44
CA GLY A 172 -7.38 4.84 -9.76
C GLY A 172 -6.31 5.07 -8.73
N ASN A 173 -5.19 5.64 -9.16
CA ASN A 173 -4.26 6.29 -8.23
C ASN A 173 -5.06 7.15 -7.22
N PRO A 174 -4.85 7.03 -5.89
CA PRO A 174 -5.59 7.77 -4.87
C PRO A 174 -5.67 9.28 -5.13
N LYS A 175 -4.63 9.84 -5.74
CA LYS A 175 -4.58 11.25 -6.16
C LYS A 175 -5.65 11.57 -7.21
N ASP A 176 -5.76 10.73 -8.23
CA ASP A 176 -6.70 10.94 -9.33
C ASP A 176 -8.15 10.77 -8.84
N ILE A 177 -8.36 9.82 -7.91
CA ILE A 177 -9.65 9.64 -7.22
C ILE A 177 -10.02 10.89 -6.42
N LEU A 178 -9.13 11.39 -5.57
CA LEU A 178 -9.38 12.61 -4.80
C LEU A 178 -9.64 13.81 -5.72
N GLN A 179 -8.84 13.97 -6.78
CA GLN A 179 -8.99 15.05 -7.74
C GLN A 179 -10.35 15.01 -8.45
N SER A 180 -10.83 13.82 -8.81
CA SER A 180 -12.14 13.65 -9.47
C SER A 180 -13.36 14.00 -8.59
N HIS A 181 -13.18 14.08 -7.27
CA HIS A 181 -14.22 14.46 -6.31
C HIS A 181 -13.99 15.86 -5.69
N SER A 182 -12.90 16.54 -6.07
CA SER A 182 -12.42 17.75 -5.42
C SER A 182 -13.43 18.90 -5.47
N ASP A 183 -14.14 19.08 -6.60
CA ASP A 183 -15.18 20.12 -6.75
C ASP A 183 -16.34 19.95 -5.76
N LYS A 184 -16.89 18.73 -5.67
CA LYS A 184 -17.99 18.37 -4.76
C LYS A 184 -17.53 18.43 -3.32
N LEU A 185 -16.31 17.97 -3.05
CA LEU A 185 -15.71 17.98 -1.73
C LEU A 185 -15.52 19.41 -1.22
N VAL A 186 -14.98 20.32 -2.04
CA VAL A 186 -14.84 21.75 -1.71
C VAL A 186 -16.20 22.37 -1.40
N HIS A 187 -17.22 22.09 -2.20
CA HIS A 187 -18.54 22.63 -1.93
C HIS A 187 -19.11 22.11 -0.59
N ALA A 188 -19.05 20.81 -0.36
CA ALA A 188 -19.58 20.17 0.85
C ALA A 188 -18.82 20.59 2.12
N ILE A 189 -17.49 20.70 2.07
CA ILE A 189 -16.68 21.18 3.19
C ILE A 189 -17.00 22.65 3.50
N SER A 190 -17.24 23.50 2.50
CA SER A 190 -17.54 24.92 2.74
C SER A 190 -18.77 25.17 3.62
N VAL A 191 -19.72 24.22 3.64
CA VAL A 191 -20.93 24.25 4.48
C VAL A 191 -20.62 23.87 5.94
N ASN A 192 -19.59 23.04 6.18
CA ASN A 192 -19.20 22.55 7.51
C ASN A 192 -17.71 22.80 7.82
N LEU A 193 -17.19 23.94 7.38
CA LEU A 193 -15.76 24.21 7.25
C LEU A 193 -15.00 24.06 8.57
N TYR A 194 -15.50 24.67 9.65
CA TYR A 194 -14.81 24.71 10.92
C TYR A 194 -14.73 23.32 11.58
N ASN A 195 -15.84 22.59 11.64
CA ASN A 195 -15.88 21.26 12.25
C ASN A 195 -15.02 20.26 11.48
N VAL A 196 -15.08 20.29 10.15
CA VAL A 196 -14.22 19.46 9.29
C VAL A 196 -12.75 19.80 9.56
N THR A 197 -12.38 21.08 9.55
CA THR A 197 -11.00 21.51 9.78
C THR A 197 -10.48 21.07 11.15
N ASP A 198 -11.28 21.24 12.21
CA ASP A 198 -10.90 20.82 13.56
C ASP A 198 -10.75 19.30 13.66
N ALA A 199 -11.64 18.54 13.04
CA ALA A 199 -11.58 17.08 13.06
C ALA A 199 -10.39 16.53 12.25
N LEU A 200 -10.07 17.14 11.11
CA LEU A 200 -8.89 16.78 10.31
C LEU A 200 -7.60 17.10 11.06
N TYR A 201 -7.54 18.26 11.71
CA TYR A 201 -6.40 18.65 12.53
C TYR A 201 -6.21 17.70 13.72
N ALA A 202 -7.29 17.33 14.41
CA ALA A 202 -7.24 16.38 15.53
C ALA A 202 -6.76 14.97 15.15
N LYS A 203 -6.74 14.65 13.86
CA LYS A 203 -6.22 13.38 13.31
C LYS A 203 -4.86 13.54 12.62
N ASP A 204 -4.22 14.70 12.78
CA ASP A 204 -2.93 15.03 12.18
C ASP A 204 -2.92 14.90 10.64
N LEU A 205 -4.09 15.02 9.99
CA LEU A 205 -4.21 14.93 8.53
C LEU A 205 -3.88 16.24 7.82
N ILE A 206 -3.92 17.36 8.55
CA ILE A 206 -3.58 18.70 8.06
C ILE A 206 -2.67 19.41 9.06
N PRO A 207 -1.75 20.28 8.61
CA PRO A 207 -0.88 21.02 9.50
C PRO A 207 -1.62 22.14 10.25
N GLN A 208 -1.10 22.52 11.42
CA GLN A 208 -1.63 23.60 12.27
C GLN A 208 -1.84 24.91 11.49
N GLN A 209 -0.91 25.25 10.57
CA GLN A 209 -1.05 26.45 9.74
C GLN A 209 -2.34 26.45 8.91
N THR A 210 -2.75 25.29 8.39
CA THR A 210 -3.98 25.18 7.60
C THR A 210 -5.22 25.41 8.46
N LYS A 211 -5.20 24.99 9.74
CA LYS A 211 -6.26 25.29 10.69
C LYS A 211 -6.36 26.79 10.99
N GLU A 212 -5.23 27.46 11.15
CA GLU A 212 -5.19 28.91 11.40
C GLU A 212 -5.69 29.70 10.19
N ASP A 213 -5.34 29.27 8.98
CA ASP A 213 -5.74 29.91 7.73
C ASP A 213 -7.27 29.95 7.54
N VAL A 214 -8.00 28.96 8.09
CA VAL A 214 -9.47 28.93 8.05
C VAL A 214 -10.11 30.03 8.92
N HIS A 215 -9.37 30.56 9.90
CA HIS A 215 -9.84 31.63 10.79
C HIS A 215 -9.58 33.05 10.24
N VAL A 216 -8.88 33.18 9.11
CA VAL A 216 -8.63 34.48 8.47
C VAL A 216 -9.96 35.16 8.08
N LEU A 217 -10.12 36.42 8.46
CA LEU A 217 -11.30 37.22 8.13
C LEU A 217 -11.23 37.75 6.70
N GLY A 218 -12.40 37.99 6.09
CA GLY A 218 -12.50 38.59 4.74
C GLY A 218 -12.33 37.61 3.57
N VAL A 219 -12.15 36.31 3.84
CA VAL A 219 -12.10 35.24 2.83
C VAL A 219 -13.37 34.39 2.95
N THR A 220 -13.96 34.00 1.82
CA THR A 220 -15.19 33.19 1.82
C THR A 220 -14.92 31.76 2.29
N ASN A 221 -15.95 31.08 2.84
CA ASN A 221 -15.82 29.68 3.25
C ASN A 221 -15.50 28.75 2.07
N ASN A 222 -15.96 29.09 0.86
CA ASN A 222 -15.66 28.32 -0.34
C ASN A 222 -14.16 28.42 -0.71
N GLU A 223 -13.59 29.63 -0.71
CA GLU A 223 -12.16 29.83 -0.96
C GLU A 223 -11.30 29.15 0.10
N LYS A 224 -11.67 29.25 1.38
CA LYS A 224 -11.00 28.54 2.48
C LYS A 224 -11.06 27.03 2.31
N SER A 225 -12.23 26.51 1.92
CA SER A 225 -12.40 25.10 1.64
C SER A 225 -11.58 24.63 0.44
N SER A 226 -11.49 25.44 -0.62
CA SER A 226 -10.64 25.16 -1.77
C SER A 226 -9.17 25.09 -1.37
N LYS A 227 -8.71 26.03 -0.54
CA LYS A 227 -7.36 26.02 0.03
C LYS A 227 -7.11 24.77 0.89
N LEU A 228 -8.08 24.38 1.71
CA LEU A 228 -7.99 23.18 2.54
C LEU A 228 -7.85 21.91 1.68
N VAL A 229 -8.66 21.75 0.64
CA VAL A 229 -8.57 20.58 -0.25
C VAL A 229 -7.25 20.55 -1.03
N ASN A 230 -6.74 21.71 -1.46
CA ASN A 230 -5.41 21.81 -2.07
C ASN A 230 -4.29 21.36 -1.11
N VAL A 231 -4.39 21.70 0.18
CA VAL A 231 -3.45 21.19 1.19
C VAL A 231 -3.56 19.67 1.32
N ILE A 232 -4.77 19.12 1.36
CA ILE A 232 -5.00 17.67 1.44
C ILE A 232 -4.38 16.96 0.23
N GLU A 233 -4.59 17.45 -0.99
CA GLU A 233 -3.97 16.93 -2.21
C GLU A 233 -2.43 16.97 -2.14
N LYS A 234 -1.85 18.05 -1.59
CA LYS A 234 -0.40 18.20 -1.39
C LYS A 234 0.17 17.32 -0.30
N GLN A 235 -0.61 16.95 0.71
CA GLN A 235 -0.19 16.01 1.75
C GLN A 235 -0.29 14.56 1.27
N LEU A 236 -1.22 14.29 0.35
CA LEU A 236 -1.40 12.99 -0.27
C LEU A 236 -0.20 12.59 -1.16
N GLU A 237 0.31 13.50 -2.00
CA GLU A 237 1.43 13.25 -2.92
C GLU A 237 2.73 12.70 -2.27
N PRO A 238 3.27 13.31 -1.19
CA PRO A 238 4.48 12.83 -0.53
C PRO A 238 4.21 11.74 0.52
N SER A 239 2.94 11.39 0.77
CA SER A 239 2.62 10.43 1.82
C SER A 239 3.18 9.06 1.50
N LEU A 240 3.74 8.39 2.51
CA LEU A 240 4.28 7.04 2.39
C LEU A 240 3.20 6.02 1.99
N ASN A 241 1.92 6.36 2.25
CA ASN A 241 0.78 5.49 2.03
C ASN A 241 -0.47 6.33 1.66
N PRO A 242 -0.59 6.76 0.38
CA PRO A 242 -1.63 7.71 -0.06
C PRO A 242 -3.04 7.15 0.06
N GLU A 243 -3.22 5.84 -0.15
CA GLU A 243 -4.50 5.18 0.04
C GLU A 243 -4.96 5.26 1.50
N GLN A 244 -4.10 4.92 2.45
CA GLN A 244 -4.44 4.98 3.88
C GLN A 244 -4.70 6.43 4.35
N TYR A 245 -3.94 7.41 3.83
CA TYR A 245 -4.22 8.82 4.10
C TYR A 245 -5.64 9.20 3.63
N LEU A 246 -6.02 8.76 2.42
CA LEU A 246 -7.34 9.03 1.86
C LEU A 246 -8.47 8.28 2.60
N ILE A 247 -8.22 7.06 3.07
CA ILE A 247 -9.15 6.30 3.92
C ILE A 247 -9.37 7.03 5.25
N ASN A 248 -8.29 7.49 5.91
CA ASN A 248 -8.37 8.23 7.16
C ASN A 248 -9.14 9.56 6.97
N LEU A 249 -8.89 10.26 5.85
CA LEU A 249 -9.66 11.43 5.46
C LEU A 249 -11.16 11.10 5.36
N CYS A 250 -11.51 10.05 4.60
CA CYS A 250 -12.90 9.65 4.41
C CYS A 250 -13.59 9.29 5.73
N HIS A 251 -12.93 8.59 6.64
CA HIS A 251 -13.47 8.30 7.97
C HIS A 251 -13.76 9.58 8.77
N VAL A 252 -12.89 10.58 8.71
CA VAL A 252 -13.15 11.87 9.38
C VAL A 252 -14.37 12.55 8.77
N LEU A 253 -14.52 12.53 7.45
CA LEU A 253 -15.63 13.16 6.73
C LEU A 253 -16.98 12.48 7.00
N ILE A 254 -17.01 11.14 7.06
CA ILE A 254 -18.20 10.35 7.41
C ILE A 254 -18.71 10.70 8.82
N ASN A 255 -17.78 10.96 9.75
CA ASN A 255 -18.13 11.28 11.14
C ASN A 255 -18.63 12.72 11.36
N GLN A 256 -18.71 13.56 10.32
CA GLN A 256 -19.16 14.95 10.44
C GLN A 256 -20.69 15.11 10.53
N GLN A 257 -21.45 14.00 10.52
CA GLN A 257 -22.92 14.01 10.54
C GLN A 257 -23.55 14.84 9.38
N HIS A 258 -22.83 14.96 8.26
CA HIS A 258 -23.27 15.70 7.09
C HIS A 258 -23.44 14.72 5.91
N LEU A 259 -24.69 14.53 5.47
CA LEU A 259 -25.06 13.52 4.47
C LEU A 259 -24.23 13.65 3.18
N THR A 260 -24.13 14.86 2.60
CA THR A 260 -23.36 15.08 1.38
C THR A 260 -21.87 14.73 1.55
N LEU A 261 -21.28 15.01 2.71
CA LEU A 261 -19.87 14.65 2.96
C LEU A 261 -19.70 13.14 3.12
N THR A 262 -20.69 12.49 3.75
CA THR A 262 -20.73 11.04 3.92
C THR A 262 -20.85 10.32 2.57
N ASP A 263 -21.73 10.80 1.69
CA ASP A 263 -21.93 10.24 0.36
C ASP A 263 -20.67 10.38 -0.51
N ILE A 264 -20.03 11.56 -0.49
CA ILE A 264 -18.79 11.81 -1.21
C ILE A 264 -17.67 10.91 -0.67
N ALA A 265 -17.49 10.84 0.65
CA ALA A 265 -16.47 10.01 1.28
C ALA A 265 -16.68 8.51 0.98
N THR A 266 -17.93 8.05 0.99
CA THR A 266 -18.27 6.66 0.63
C THR A 266 -17.98 6.38 -0.85
N SER A 267 -18.28 7.34 -1.74
CA SER A 267 -17.95 7.24 -3.17
C SER A 267 -16.45 7.16 -3.42
N ILE A 268 -15.64 7.92 -2.67
CA ILE A 268 -14.17 7.85 -2.73
C ILE A 268 -13.68 6.49 -2.24
N LEU A 269 -14.16 6.01 -1.08
CA LEU A 269 -13.78 4.70 -0.53
C LEU A 269 -14.13 3.52 -1.45
N HIS A 270 -15.20 3.62 -2.22
CA HIS A 270 -15.59 2.57 -3.17
C HIS A 270 -14.73 2.58 -4.46
N GLN A 271 -14.00 3.67 -4.73
CA GLN A 271 -13.15 3.80 -5.92
C GLN A 271 -11.68 3.50 -5.64
N LEU A 272 -11.26 3.54 -4.37
CA LEU A 272 -9.99 2.98 -3.90
C LEU A 272 -10.06 1.46 -4.02
#